data_AF-A0A1E1WF84-F1
#
_entry.id   AF-A0A1E1WF84-F1
#
_cell.length_a   1.000
_cell.length_b   1.000
_cell.length_c   1.000
_cell.angle_alpha   90.00
_cell.angle_beta   90.00
_cell.angle_gamma   90.00
#
_symmetry.space_group_name_H-M   'P 1'
#
loop_
_entity.id
_entity.type
_entity.pdbx_description
1 polymer ?
#
loop_
_entity_poly.entity_id
_entity_poly.type
_entity_poly.pdbx_seq_one_letter_code
_entity_poly.pdbx_strand_id
1 'polypeptide(L)'
;MVIGKVFMQELKEGRRASHTAPQVLFSHREPPLELMDTDAKVGENISYVTFVLFPRHTCAAARDNTIDLLHMFRDYLHYHIKCSKVYVHSRMRAKAGDLLKVLNRARPQNTGRPVERKTITGRTFVRRD
;
A
#
# COMPACT_ATOMS: atom_id res chain seq x y z
N MET A 1 -5.61 -1.96 -11.56
CA MET A 1 -5.04 -3.24 -11.04
C MET A 1 -3.58 -3.16 -10.55
N VAL A 2 -2.96 -1.99 -10.38
CA VAL A 2 -1.50 -1.92 -10.13
C VAL A 2 -1.08 -2.49 -8.77
N ILE A 3 -1.72 -2.10 -7.66
CA ILE A 3 -1.39 -2.62 -6.32
C ILE A 3 -1.56 -4.14 -6.25
N GLY A 4 -2.65 -4.67 -6.82
CA GLY A 4 -2.89 -6.11 -6.85
C GLY A 4 -1.78 -6.89 -7.56
N LYS A 5 -1.23 -6.37 -8.66
CA LYS A 5 -0.12 -7.02 -9.37
C LYS A 5 1.13 -7.17 -8.49
N VAL A 6 1.43 -6.18 -7.64
CA VAL A 6 2.56 -6.27 -6.69
C VAL A 6 2.32 -7.39 -5.69
N PHE A 7 1.13 -7.47 -5.08
CA PHE A 7 0.78 -8.57 -4.18
C PHE A 7 0.91 -9.95 -4.85
N MET A 8 0.48 -10.07 -6.10
CA MET A 8 0.56 -11.34 -6.84
C MET A 8 2.00 -11.71 -7.20
N GLN A 9 2.85 -10.73 -7.50
CA GLN A 9 4.27 -10.98 -7.72
C GLN A 9 4.95 -11.51 -6.46
N GLU A 10 4.73 -10.87 -5.30
CA GLU A 10 5.26 -11.35 -4.01
C GLU A 10 4.74 -12.74 -3.67
N LEU A 11 3.46 -13.02 -3.93
CA LEU A 11 2.85 -14.33 -3.66
C LEU A 11 3.43 -15.43 -4.57
N LYS A 12 3.69 -15.13 -5.84
CA LYS A 12 4.38 -16.03 -6.77
C LYS A 12 5.78 -16.39 -6.26
N GLU A 13 6.45 -15.46 -5.59
CA GLU A 13 7.77 -15.64 -5.00
C GLU A 13 7.73 -16.19 -3.55
N GLY A 14 6.54 -16.48 -3.00
CA GLY A 14 6.35 -16.87 -1.60
C GLY A 14 7.13 -18.11 -1.17
N ARG A 15 7.51 -18.99 -2.11
CA ARG A 15 8.38 -20.15 -1.85
C ARG A 15 9.81 -19.78 -1.43
N ARG A 16 10.22 -18.51 -1.58
CA ARG A 16 11.46 -17.97 -1.00
C ARG A 16 11.40 -17.90 0.52
N ALA A 17 10.22 -17.60 1.07
CA ALA A 17 10.01 -17.53 2.52
C ALA A 17 9.70 -18.91 3.13
N SER A 18 8.98 -19.76 2.41
CA SER A 18 8.69 -21.13 2.85
C SER A 18 8.79 -22.10 1.69
N HIS A 19 9.85 -22.90 1.67
CA HIS A 19 10.10 -23.86 0.59
C HIS A 19 9.01 -24.94 0.47
N THR A 20 8.32 -25.25 1.57
CA THR A 20 7.26 -26.26 1.64
C THR A 20 5.87 -25.71 1.33
N ALA A 21 5.71 -24.40 1.16
CA ALA A 21 4.42 -23.79 0.84
C ALA A 21 3.91 -24.16 -0.57
N PRO A 22 2.60 -24.05 -0.83
CA PRO A 22 2.03 -24.18 -2.17
C PRO A 22 2.72 -23.26 -3.18
N GLN A 23 2.94 -23.76 -4.40
CA GLN A 23 3.35 -22.89 -5.49
C GLN A 23 2.14 -22.09 -5.97
N VAL A 24 2.35 -20.79 -6.24
CA VAL A 24 1.31 -19.91 -6.75
C VAL A 24 1.69 -19.41 -8.13
N LEU A 25 0.77 -19.53 -9.07
CA LEU A 25 0.86 -18.97 -10.42
C LEU A 25 -0.17 -17.85 -10.58
N PHE A 26 0.15 -16.89 -11.43
CA PHE A 26 -0.70 -15.74 -11.69
C PHE A 26 -0.75 -15.48 -13.19
N SER A 27 -1.97 -15.38 -13.72
CA SER A 27 -2.23 -14.93 -15.09
C SER A 27 -3.13 -13.70 -15.05
N HIS A 28 -2.83 -12.74 -15.91
CA HIS A 28 -3.59 -11.50 -16.02
C HIS A 28 -4.30 -11.47 -17.37
N ARG A 29 -5.58 -11.08 -17.36
CA ARG A 29 -6.49 -10.98 -18.52
C ARG A 29 -6.93 -12.30 -19.11
N GLU A 30 -6.01 -13.22 -19.31
CA GLU A 30 -6.26 -14.49 -19.96
C GLU A 30 -6.29 -15.64 -18.95
N PRO A 31 -7.19 -16.62 -19.11
CA PRO A 31 -7.20 -17.82 -18.29
C PRO A 31 -5.95 -18.67 -18.55
N PRO A 32 -5.55 -19.49 -17.56
CA PRO A 32 -4.50 -20.50 -17.76
C PRO A 32 -4.96 -21.55 -18.79
N LEU A 33 -4.00 -22.24 -19.42
CA LEU A 33 -4.26 -23.16 -20.53
C LEU A 33 -5.21 -24.31 -20.14
N GLU A 34 -5.17 -24.72 -18.87
CA GLU A 34 -6.04 -25.76 -18.30
C GLU A 34 -7.52 -25.37 -18.31
N LEU A 35 -7.83 -24.08 -18.47
CA LEU A 35 -9.19 -23.54 -18.61
C LEU A 35 -9.49 -23.08 -20.04
N MET A 36 -8.65 -23.43 -21.03
CA MET A 36 -8.99 -23.25 -22.45
C MET A 36 -10.27 -24.04 -22.76
N ASP A 37 -11.05 -23.54 -23.72
CA ASP A 37 -12.32 -24.14 -24.16
C ASP A 37 -13.43 -24.23 -23.09
N THR A 38 -13.29 -23.50 -21.99
CA THR A 38 -14.36 -23.29 -21.00
C THR A 38 -15.00 -21.91 -21.17
N ASP A 39 -16.02 -21.60 -20.37
CA ASP A 39 -16.62 -20.26 -20.28
C ASP A 39 -15.76 -19.26 -19.46
N ALA A 40 -14.48 -19.56 -19.27
CA ALA A 40 -13.54 -18.72 -18.55
C ALA A 40 -13.46 -17.32 -19.16
N LYS A 41 -13.74 -16.32 -18.33
CA LYS A 41 -13.83 -14.92 -18.74
C LYS A 41 -12.46 -14.33 -19.05
N VAL A 42 -12.36 -13.66 -20.21
CA VAL A 42 -11.21 -12.84 -20.58
C VAL A 42 -11.54 -11.36 -20.34
N GLY A 43 -10.59 -10.58 -19.81
CA GLY A 43 -10.80 -9.14 -19.70
C GLY A 43 -9.75 -8.38 -18.89
N GLU A 44 -9.65 -7.07 -19.11
CA GLU A 44 -8.59 -6.24 -18.47
C GLU A 44 -8.66 -6.18 -16.94
N ASN A 45 -9.83 -6.39 -16.37
CA ASN A 45 -10.06 -6.39 -14.92
C ASN A 45 -10.19 -7.80 -14.33
N ILE A 46 -9.78 -8.82 -15.10
CA ILE A 46 -9.83 -10.22 -14.69
C ILE A 46 -8.40 -10.72 -14.52
N SER A 47 -8.19 -11.50 -13.47
CA SER A 47 -6.94 -12.19 -13.23
C SER A 47 -7.22 -13.54 -12.59
N TYR A 48 -6.38 -14.52 -12.91
CA TYR A 48 -6.44 -15.88 -12.41
C TYR A 48 -5.27 -16.11 -11.45
N VAL A 49 -5.57 -16.74 -10.31
CA VAL A 49 -4.58 -17.16 -9.31
C VAL A 49 -4.72 -18.66 -9.16
N THR A 50 -3.63 -19.39 -9.39
CA THR A 50 -3.61 -20.85 -9.34
C THR A 50 -2.72 -21.31 -8.19
N PHE A 51 -3.28 -22.11 -7.28
CA PHE A 51 -2.53 -22.76 -6.21
C PHE A 51 -2.22 -24.20 -6.58
N VAL A 52 -0.95 -24.57 -6.60
CA VAL A 52 -0.50 -25.96 -6.80
C VAL A 52 -0.30 -26.60 -5.44
N LEU A 53 -1.20 -27.51 -5.08
CA LEU A 53 -1.16 -28.26 -3.83
C LEU A 53 -0.45 -29.61 -4.05
N PHE A 54 0.26 -30.06 -3.02
CA PHE A 54 0.97 -31.34 -2.97
C PHE A 54 0.35 -32.21 -1.86
N PRO A 55 0.65 -33.51 -1.78
CA PRO A 55 0.10 -34.39 -0.75
C PRO A 55 0.27 -33.88 0.69
N ARG A 56 1.35 -33.13 0.95
CA ARG A 56 1.59 -32.47 2.26
C ARG A 56 0.56 -31.39 2.62
N HIS A 57 -0.14 -30.81 1.64
CA HIS A 57 -1.20 -29.82 1.82
C HIS A 57 -2.60 -30.47 1.87
N THR A 58 -2.77 -31.63 1.24
CA THR A 58 -4.06 -32.30 1.11
C THR A 58 -4.24 -33.52 2.02
N CYS A 59 -3.21 -33.93 2.77
CA CYS A 59 -3.29 -35.01 3.74
C CYS A 59 -4.31 -34.69 4.85
N ALA A 60 -4.89 -35.72 5.46
CA ALA A 60 -5.95 -35.57 6.46
C ALA A 60 -5.57 -34.63 7.61
N ALA A 61 -4.29 -34.62 8.02
CA ALA A 61 -3.80 -33.76 9.10
C ALA A 61 -3.74 -32.26 8.74
N ALA A 62 -3.58 -31.91 7.45
CA ALA A 62 -3.44 -30.53 6.99
C ALA A 62 -4.64 -30.00 6.20
N ARG A 63 -5.58 -30.89 5.84
CA ARG A 63 -6.69 -30.62 4.93
C ARG A 63 -7.56 -29.46 5.40
N ASP A 64 -8.01 -29.50 6.65
CA ASP A 64 -8.99 -28.54 7.17
C ASP A 64 -8.38 -27.12 7.21
N ASN A 65 -7.15 -26.99 7.73
CA ASN A 65 -6.42 -25.73 7.69
C ASN A 65 -6.15 -25.23 6.26
N THR A 66 -5.88 -26.14 5.31
CA THR A 66 -5.66 -25.74 3.91
C THR A 66 -6.94 -25.22 3.26
N ILE A 67 -8.08 -25.86 3.55
CA ILE A 67 -9.40 -25.38 3.12
C ILE A 67 -9.67 -24.00 3.73
N ASP A 68 -9.39 -23.81 5.02
CA ASP A 68 -9.59 -22.54 5.72
C ASP A 68 -8.84 -21.37 5.08
N LEU A 69 -7.57 -21.60 4.76
CA LEU A 69 -6.73 -20.58 4.12
C LEU A 69 -7.14 -20.30 2.68
N LEU A 70 -7.48 -21.33 1.90
CA LEU A 70 -7.80 -21.17 0.47
C LEU A 70 -9.17 -20.53 0.24
N HIS A 71 -10.20 -20.91 1.01
CA HIS A 71 -11.53 -20.35 0.79
C HIS A 71 -11.60 -18.86 1.16
N MET A 72 -10.79 -18.43 2.14
CA MET A 72 -10.69 -17.03 2.55
C MET A 72 -9.73 -16.20 1.69
N PHE A 73 -8.94 -16.82 0.82
CA PHE A 73 -7.85 -16.13 0.09
C PHE A 73 -8.32 -14.90 -0.70
N ARG A 74 -9.48 -14.99 -1.36
CA ARG A 74 -10.02 -13.87 -2.15
C ARG A 74 -10.26 -12.64 -1.28
N ASP A 75 -10.89 -12.84 -0.13
CA ASP A 75 -11.24 -11.76 0.77
C ASP A 75 -10.01 -11.25 1.51
N TYR A 76 -9.07 -12.14 1.86
CA TYR A 76 -7.75 -11.77 2.34
C TYR A 76 -7.02 -10.82 1.37
N LEU A 77 -6.95 -11.19 0.09
CA LEU A 77 -6.28 -10.37 -0.93
C LEU A 77 -6.95 -9.00 -1.08
N HIS A 78 -8.27 -8.97 -1.21
CA HIS A 78 -9.00 -7.72 -1.35
C HIS A 78 -8.90 -6.82 -0.12
N TYR A 79 -8.94 -7.42 1.08
CA TYR A 79 -8.74 -6.73 2.34
C TYR A 79 -7.36 -6.07 2.38
N HIS A 80 -6.29 -6.82 2.09
CA HIS A 80 -4.93 -6.27 2.13
C HIS A 80 -4.69 -5.19 1.07
N ILE A 81 -5.25 -5.31 -0.14
CA ILE A 81 -5.19 -4.24 -1.15
C ILE A 81 -5.84 -2.95 -0.62
N LYS A 82 -7.00 -3.05 0.05
CA LYS A 82 -7.67 -1.88 0.66
C LYS A 82 -6.83 -1.31 1.80
N CYS A 83 -6.27 -2.14 2.68
CA CYS A 83 -5.39 -1.69 3.76
C CYS A 83 -4.14 -0.97 3.24
N SER A 84 -3.50 -1.47 2.17
CA SER A 84 -2.37 -0.80 1.54
C SER A 84 -2.73 0.57 0.99
N LYS A 85 -3.94 0.74 0.39
CA LYS A 85 -4.41 2.06 -0.05
C LYS A 85 -4.54 3.02 1.13
N VAL A 86 -5.16 2.58 2.22
CA VAL A 86 -5.33 3.40 3.44
C VAL A 86 -3.96 3.79 4.01
N TYR A 87 -3.02 2.85 4.04
CA TYR A 87 -1.65 3.10 4.49
C TYR A 87 -0.95 4.17 3.63
N VAL A 88 -1.02 4.04 2.30
CA VAL A 88 -0.48 5.05 1.37
C VAL A 88 -1.12 6.42 1.61
N HIS A 89 -2.45 6.49 1.80
CA HIS A 89 -3.11 7.75 2.13
C HIS A 89 -2.61 8.36 3.45
N SER A 90 -2.34 7.55 4.47
CA SER A 90 -1.74 8.03 5.72
C SER A 90 -0.37 8.67 5.49
N ARG A 91 0.49 8.01 4.71
CA ARG A 91 1.83 8.53 4.33
C ARG A 91 1.74 9.81 3.51
N MET A 92 0.80 9.89 2.57
CA MET A 92 0.54 11.10 1.79
C MET A 92 0.12 12.27 2.67
N ARG A 93 -0.76 12.06 3.65
CA ARG A 93 -1.17 13.09 4.61
C ARG A 93 -0.01 13.59 5.46
N ALA A 94 0.81 12.68 5.98
CA ALA A 94 2.00 13.05 6.74
C ALA A 94 2.94 13.94 5.91
N LYS A 95 3.21 13.53 4.66
CA LYS A 95 4.08 14.30 3.76
C LYS A 95 3.48 15.66 3.38
N ALA A 96 2.18 15.73 3.13
CA ALA A 96 1.48 16.99 2.89
C ALA A 96 1.59 17.93 4.10
N GLY A 97 1.44 17.39 5.31
CA GLY A 97 1.66 18.14 6.55
C GLY A 97 3.07 18.73 6.63
N ASP A 98 4.10 17.98 6.23
CA ASP A 98 5.48 18.48 6.21
C ASP A 98 5.70 19.57 5.15
N LEU A 99 5.13 19.41 3.96
CA LEU A 99 5.20 20.42 2.90
C LEU A 99 4.49 21.72 3.31
N LEU A 100 3.35 21.62 4.01
CA LEU A 100 2.66 22.80 4.56
C LEU A 100 3.53 23.55 5.57
N LYS A 101 4.32 22.86 6.40
CA LYS A 101 5.28 23.51 7.32
C LYS A 101 6.35 24.29 6.54
N VAL A 102 6.89 23.70 5.47
CA VAL A 102 7.87 24.37 4.60
C VAL A 102 7.25 25.63 3.97
N LEU A 103 6.04 25.51 3.43
CA LEU A 103 5.32 26.63 2.83
C LEU A 103 5.06 27.75 3.84
N ASN A 104 4.60 27.41 5.05
CA ASN A 104 4.36 28.39 6.12
C ASN A 104 5.64 29.11 6.56
N ARG A 105 6.79 28.44 6.57
CA ARG A 105 8.09 29.06 6.85
C ARG A 105 8.57 29.99 5.72
N ALA A 106 8.19 29.71 4.48
CA ALA A 106 8.54 30.53 3.33
C ALA A 106 7.68 31.81 3.23
N ARG A 107 6.56 31.90 3.97
CA ARG A 107 5.81 33.16 4.04
C ARG A 107 6.70 34.22 4.71
N PRO A 108 6.87 35.40 4.09
CA PRO A 108 7.55 36.51 4.74
C PRO A 108 6.85 36.76 6.08
N GLN A 109 7.60 36.76 7.19
CA GLN A 109 7.08 37.37 8.40
C GLN A 109 6.72 38.81 8.05
N ASN A 110 5.63 39.35 8.60
CA ASN A 110 5.27 40.76 8.47
C ASN A 110 6.37 41.63 9.12
N THR A 111 7.51 41.76 8.45
CA THR A 111 8.61 42.69 8.75
C THR A 111 8.22 44.12 8.39
N GLY A 112 7.00 44.35 7.89
CA GLY A 112 6.40 45.67 7.67
C GLY A 112 5.75 46.31 8.91
N ARG A 113 5.62 45.61 10.04
CA ARG A 113 5.44 46.29 11.33
C ARG A 113 6.80 46.34 12.01
N PRO A 114 7.46 47.51 12.11
CA PRO A 114 8.55 47.63 13.05
C PRO A 114 7.99 47.22 14.40
N VAL A 115 8.53 46.15 14.99
CA VAL A 115 8.32 45.89 16.41
C VAL A 115 8.91 47.12 17.08
N GLU A 116 8.04 48.06 17.45
CA GLU A 116 8.41 49.30 18.10
C GLU A 116 9.07 48.89 19.42
N ARG A 117 10.40 48.75 19.41
CA ARG A 117 11.19 48.38 20.58
C ARG A 117 11.20 49.59 21.51
N LYS A 118 10.12 49.78 22.25
CA LYS A 118 10.06 50.76 23.33
C LYS A 118 10.88 50.22 24.49
N THR A 119 11.71 51.10 25.07
CA THR A 119 12.27 50.87 26.40
C THR A 119 11.13 50.77 27.41
N ILE A 120 11.36 50.19 28.60
CA ILE A 120 10.31 49.96 29.62
C ILE A 120 9.56 51.25 30.03
N THR A 121 10.15 52.42 29.73
CA THR A 121 9.61 53.78 29.96
C THR A 121 8.96 54.42 28.73
N GLY A 122 8.76 53.67 27.64
CA GLY A 122 8.01 54.11 26.46
C GLY A 122 8.76 55.02 25.48
N ARG A 123 10.06 55.28 25.68
CA ARG A 123 10.84 56.17 24.81
C ARG A 123 11.58 55.40 23.71
N THR A 124 11.49 55.91 22.49
CA THR A 124 12.15 55.40 21.28
C THR A 124 13.59 55.92 21.21
N PHE A 125 14.55 55.01 20.98
CA PHE A 125 15.97 55.36 20.88
C PHE A 125 16.27 56.01 19.53
N VAL A 126 16.70 57.27 19.54
CA VAL A 126 17.14 58.00 18.34
C VAL A 126 18.67 58.00 18.35
N ARG A 127 19.29 57.37 17.35
CA ARG A 127 20.73 57.45 17.15
C ARG A 127 21.00 58.75 16.39
N ARG A 128 21.65 59.73 17.03
CA ARG A 128 22.22 60.89 16.35
C ARG A 128 23.62 60.52 15.87
N ASP A 129 23.93 60.92 14.64
CA ASP A 129 25.22 60.72 13.97
C ASP A 129 26.39 61.34 14.75
#